data_AF-A0A661I8F9-F1
#
_entry.id   AF-A0A661I8F9-F1
#
_cell.length_a   1.000
_cell.length_b   1.000
_cell.length_c   1.000
_cell.angle_alpha   90.00
_cell.angle_beta   90.00
_cell.angle_gamma   90.00
#
_symmetry.space_group_name_H-M   'P 1'
#
loop_
_entity.id
_entity.type
_entity.pdbx_description
1 polymer ?
#
loop_
_entity_poly.entity_id
_entity_poly.type
_entity_poly.pdbx_seq_one_letter_code
_entity_poly.pdbx_strand_id
1 'polypeptide(L)'
;QDIKIITDNVKYQREIFYSPSTGKTYAGKLPKGIEGEGEFGIGIRSLIPLLKSECNMSEKGILDLFQNFGISISSAYISNRWTKGYDIFHNEKDEIYKIGLSLTTFQQIDDTGARLFSKATGYADLDDRISKTLNKKQELLLVLKYPELPIHNNASELAARVQARDRDVSLHTMSEAGTRVKDTFMTISQTAKKLGVRTYEYIYDRVSGACKMPSLADLMLERGGVPLDL
;
A
#
# COMPACT_ATOMS: atom_id res chain seq x y z
N GLN A 1 -16.68 -5.91 22.18
CA GLN A 1 -17.20 -5.53 20.85
C GLN A 1 -17.42 -6.81 20.06
N ASP A 2 -18.37 -6.80 19.11
CA ASP A 2 -18.70 -7.94 18.25
C ASP A 2 -18.74 -7.48 16.78
N ILE A 3 -18.69 -8.41 15.81
CA ILE A 3 -18.65 -8.13 14.37
C ILE A 3 -19.93 -8.64 13.69
N LYS A 4 -20.61 -7.76 12.95
CA LYS A 4 -21.79 -8.10 12.15
C LYS A 4 -21.50 -7.91 10.66
N ILE A 5 -21.55 -8.99 9.89
CA ILE A 5 -21.41 -8.98 8.43
C ILE A 5 -22.78 -9.27 7.82
N ILE A 6 -23.27 -8.35 6.99
CA ILE A 6 -24.57 -8.46 6.32
C ILE A 6 -24.38 -8.08 4.86
N THR A 7 -25.05 -8.78 3.95
CA THR A 7 -25.13 -8.39 2.56
C THR A 7 -26.20 -7.31 2.35
N ASP A 8 -25.85 -6.25 1.63
CA ASP A 8 -26.77 -5.20 1.21
C ASP A 8 -26.83 -5.20 -0.32
N ASN A 9 -27.96 -5.68 -0.86
CA ASN A 9 -28.16 -5.89 -2.29
C ASN A 9 -29.08 -4.81 -2.86
N VAL A 10 -28.54 -4.01 -3.78
CA VAL A 10 -29.30 -2.94 -4.44
C VAL A 10 -29.59 -3.31 -5.88
N LYS A 11 -30.87 -3.39 -6.25
CA LYS A 11 -31.32 -3.62 -7.63
C LYS A 11 -31.65 -2.28 -8.30
N TYR A 12 -30.88 -1.91 -9.33
CA TYR A 12 -31.17 -0.73 -10.15
C TYR A 12 -32.08 -1.10 -11.32
N GLN A 13 -33.20 -0.38 -11.45
CA GLN A 13 -34.06 -0.44 -12.63
C GLN A 13 -33.70 0.74 -13.53
N ARG A 14 -33.46 0.46 -14.82
CA ARG A 14 -33.09 1.46 -15.81
C ARG A 14 -34.10 1.43 -16.94
N GLU A 15 -34.59 2.59 -17.33
CA GLU A 15 -35.40 2.71 -18.53
C GLU A 15 -34.52 2.54 -19.76
N ILE A 16 -35.04 1.82 -20.77
CA ILE A 16 -34.36 1.56 -22.03
C ILE A 16 -35.30 2.01 -23.15
N PHE A 17 -34.87 3.00 -23.92
CA PHE A 17 -35.62 3.55 -25.04
C PHE A 17 -34.92 3.25 -26.35
N TYR A 18 -35.63 2.61 -27.29
CA TYR A 18 -35.15 2.41 -28.65
C TYR A 18 -35.62 3.56 -29.54
N SER A 19 -34.72 4.13 -30.34
CA SER A 19 -35.02 5.15 -31.34
C SER A 19 -34.92 4.56 -32.75
N PRO A 20 -36.05 4.27 -33.41
CA PRO A 20 -36.05 3.71 -34.76
C PRO A 20 -35.37 4.59 -35.80
N SER A 21 -35.43 5.91 -35.65
CA SER A 21 -34.84 6.88 -36.60
C SER A 21 -33.31 6.88 -36.57
N THR A 22 -32.70 6.54 -35.44
CA THR A 22 -31.24 6.50 -35.27
C THR A 22 -30.68 5.08 -35.20
N GLY A 23 -31.55 4.06 -35.11
CA GLY A 23 -31.17 2.67 -34.88
C GLY A 23 -30.44 2.44 -33.56
N LYS A 24 -30.58 3.35 -32.58
CA LYS A 24 -29.85 3.33 -31.31
C LYS A 24 -30.76 3.10 -30.11
N THR A 25 -30.22 2.43 -29.11
CA THR A 25 -30.84 2.21 -27.81
C THR A 25 -30.20 3.14 -26.78
N TYR A 26 -31.03 3.87 -26.04
CA TYR A 26 -30.62 4.78 -24.96
C TYR A 26 -31.06 4.18 -23.64
N ALA A 27 -30.12 3.91 -22.75
CA ALA A 27 -30.40 3.46 -21.40
C ALA A 27 -30.27 4.62 -20.41
N GLY A 28 -31.20 4.75 -19.47
CA GLY A 28 -31.12 5.73 -18.38
C GLY A 28 -29.80 5.61 -17.61
N LYS A 29 -29.25 6.71 -17.14
CA LYS A 29 -27.93 6.72 -16.47
C LYS A 29 -28.00 6.00 -15.12
N LEU A 30 -26.93 5.32 -14.74
CA LEU A 30 -26.79 4.79 -13.38
C LEU A 30 -26.48 5.95 -12.41
N PRO A 31 -26.77 5.79 -11.10
CA PRO A 31 -26.32 6.75 -10.10
C PRO A 31 -24.80 7.00 -10.17
N LYS A 32 -24.39 8.24 -9.88
CA LYS A 32 -22.98 8.62 -9.79
C LYS A 32 -22.26 7.73 -8.78
N GLY A 33 -21.12 7.15 -9.16
CA GLY A 33 -20.33 6.21 -8.34
C GLY A 33 -20.54 4.72 -8.65
N ILE A 34 -21.47 4.41 -9.57
CA ILE A 34 -21.76 3.05 -10.07
C ILE A 34 -21.48 2.98 -11.58
N GLU A 35 -21.83 4.06 -12.30
CA GLU A 35 -21.56 4.19 -13.73
C GLU A 35 -20.05 4.07 -14.01
N GLY A 36 -19.65 3.02 -14.74
CA GLY A 36 -18.24 2.74 -15.10
C GLY A 36 -17.37 2.07 -14.02
N GLU A 37 -17.85 2.02 -12.77
CA GLU A 37 -17.07 1.60 -11.60
C GLU A 37 -17.20 0.09 -11.26
N GLY A 38 -18.21 -0.58 -11.81
CA GLY A 38 -18.40 -2.03 -11.75
C GLY A 38 -19.66 -2.48 -10.98
N GLU A 39 -19.82 -3.80 -10.89
CA GLU A 39 -21.04 -4.46 -10.40
C GLU A 39 -21.21 -4.42 -8.88
N PHE A 40 -20.14 -4.12 -8.12
CA PHE A 40 -20.12 -4.20 -6.66
C PHE A 40 -19.96 -2.82 -5.99
N GLY A 41 -20.60 -2.69 -4.82
CA GLY A 41 -20.56 -1.47 -4.01
C GLY A 41 -19.15 -1.10 -3.52
N ILE A 42 -19.03 0.13 -3.02
CA ILE A 42 -17.76 0.73 -2.55
C ILE A 42 -17.13 -0.14 -1.46
N GLY A 43 -17.93 -0.74 -0.58
CA GLY A 43 -17.44 -1.61 0.50
C GLY A 43 -16.62 -2.80 -0.02
N ILE A 44 -17.16 -3.57 -0.97
CA ILE A 44 -16.44 -4.70 -1.59
C ILE A 44 -15.20 -4.20 -2.34
N ARG A 45 -15.34 -3.11 -3.11
CA ARG A 45 -14.23 -2.50 -3.86
C ARG A 45 -13.07 -2.07 -2.94
N SER A 46 -13.39 -1.59 -1.74
CA SER A 46 -12.41 -1.11 -0.75
C SER A 46 -11.84 -2.23 0.10
N LEU A 47 -12.62 -3.29 0.35
CA LEU A 47 -12.17 -4.46 1.10
C LEU A 47 -11.15 -5.28 0.34
N ILE A 48 -11.29 -5.46 -0.99
CA ILE A 48 -10.34 -6.26 -1.79
C ILE A 48 -8.88 -5.83 -1.59
N PRO A 49 -8.50 -4.55 -1.79
CA PRO A 49 -7.12 -4.14 -1.60
C PRO A 49 -6.66 -4.25 -0.14
N LEU A 50 -7.54 -4.02 0.84
CA LEU A 50 -7.24 -4.24 2.25
C LEU A 50 -6.93 -5.71 2.53
N LEU A 51 -7.82 -6.63 2.14
CA LEU A 51 -7.64 -8.06 2.37
C LEU A 51 -6.38 -8.61 1.67
N LYS A 52 -6.05 -8.07 0.49
CA LYS A 52 -4.83 -8.40 -0.24
C LYS A 52 -3.55 -7.92 0.46
N SER A 53 -3.51 -6.65 0.87
CA SER A 53 -2.27 -5.99 1.31
C SER A 53 -2.04 -6.05 2.83
N GLU A 54 -3.11 -6.07 3.62
CA GLU A 54 -3.06 -6.00 5.07
C GLU A 54 -3.34 -7.36 5.73
N CYS A 55 -4.25 -8.13 5.15
CA CYS A 55 -4.60 -9.48 5.64
C CYS A 55 -3.83 -10.59 4.91
N ASN A 56 -3.00 -10.26 3.91
CA ASN A 56 -2.23 -11.19 3.08
C ASN A 56 -3.08 -12.35 2.51
N MET A 57 -4.34 -12.09 2.19
CA MET A 57 -5.21 -13.12 1.63
C MET A 57 -4.88 -13.37 0.15
N SER A 58 -4.92 -14.63 -0.27
CA SER A 58 -4.89 -14.97 -1.69
C SER A 58 -6.19 -14.56 -2.39
N GLU A 59 -6.18 -14.39 -3.71
CA GLU A 59 -7.43 -14.09 -4.45
C GLU A 59 -8.49 -15.17 -4.24
N LYS A 60 -8.06 -16.44 -4.12
CA LYS A 60 -8.94 -17.56 -3.76
C LYS A 60 -9.50 -17.41 -2.34
N GLY A 61 -8.67 -17.04 -1.35
CA GLY A 61 -9.16 -16.80 0.01
C GLY A 61 -10.19 -15.68 0.08
N ILE A 62 -9.99 -14.61 -0.69
CA ILE A 62 -10.94 -13.49 -0.78
C ILE A 62 -12.24 -13.94 -1.47
N LEU A 63 -12.13 -14.73 -2.54
CA LEU A 63 -13.27 -15.32 -3.22
C LEU A 63 -14.10 -16.19 -2.27
N ASP A 64 -13.43 -17.12 -1.58
CA ASP A 64 -14.07 -18.04 -0.64
C ASP A 64 -14.72 -17.25 0.51
N LEU A 65 -14.06 -16.20 1.03
CA LEU A 65 -14.62 -15.32 2.06
C LEU A 65 -15.94 -14.70 1.60
N PHE A 66 -15.96 -14.08 0.43
CA PHE A 66 -17.17 -13.44 -0.08
C PHE A 66 -18.29 -14.44 -0.38
N GLN A 67 -17.96 -15.61 -0.94
CA GLN A 67 -18.93 -16.67 -1.21
C GLN A 67 -19.56 -17.23 0.07
N ASN A 68 -18.77 -17.39 1.15
CA ASN A 68 -19.29 -17.82 2.46
C ASN A 68 -20.30 -16.84 3.06
N PHE A 69 -20.23 -15.55 2.68
CA PHE A 69 -21.22 -14.54 3.05
C PHE A 69 -22.33 -14.35 2.01
N GLY A 70 -22.44 -15.25 1.03
CA GLY A 70 -23.51 -15.22 0.01
C GLY A 70 -23.31 -14.16 -1.08
N ILE A 71 -22.10 -13.61 -1.23
CA ILE A 71 -21.78 -12.64 -2.29
C ILE A 71 -21.36 -13.43 -3.54
N SER A 72 -22.13 -13.29 -4.63
CA SER A 72 -21.79 -13.89 -5.92
C SER A 72 -20.76 -13.01 -6.64
N ILE A 73 -19.49 -13.41 -6.59
CA ILE A 73 -18.35 -12.70 -7.18
C ILE A 73 -17.43 -13.67 -7.91
N SER A 74 -16.78 -13.22 -8.98
CA SER A 74 -15.85 -14.04 -9.76
C SER A 74 -14.39 -13.76 -9.39
N SER A 75 -13.52 -14.76 -9.57
CA SER A 75 -12.06 -14.58 -9.43
C SER A 75 -11.53 -13.51 -10.38
N ALA A 76 -12.04 -13.48 -11.61
CA ALA A 76 -11.67 -12.47 -12.61
C ALA A 76 -12.02 -11.04 -12.18
N TYR A 77 -13.16 -10.85 -11.50
CA TYR A 77 -13.51 -9.54 -10.94
C TYR A 77 -12.50 -9.12 -9.87
N ILE A 78 -12.19 -10.02 -8.92
CA ILE A 78 -11.23 -9.75 -7.83
C ILE A 78 -9.85 -9.40 -8.42
N SER A 79 -9.36 -10.19 -9.37
CA SER A 79 -8.07 -9.98 -10.01
C SER A 79 -8.00 -8.66 -10.78
N ASN A 80 -9.02 -8.35 -11.59
CA ASN A 80 -9.08 -7.07 -12.29
C ASN A 80 -9.16 -5.88 -11.32
N ARG A 81 -9.95 -6.03 -10.24
CA ARG A 81 -10.05 -4.99 -9.22
C ARG A 81 -8.75 -4.81 -8.47
N TRP A 82 -7.99 -5.87 -8.19
CA TRP A 82 -6.70 -5.77 -7.53
C TRP A 82 -5.60 -5.20 -8.43
N THR A 83 -5.70 -5.35 -9.76
CA THR A 83 -4.61 -4.97 -10.66
C THR A 83 -4.81 -3.63 -11.37
N LYS A 84 -6.00 -3.01 -11.29
CA LYS A 84 -6.37 -1.83 -12.09
C LYS A 84 -7.11 -0.78 -11.27
N GLY A 85 -7.00 0.48 -11.71
CA GLY A 85 -7.84 1.58 -11.20
C GLY A 85 -7.38 2.18 -9.88
N TYR A 86 -6.07 2.21 -9.61
CA TYR A 86 -5.49 2.73 -8.37
C TYR A 86 -4.56 3.92 -8.57
N ASP A 87 -4.74 4.69 -9.65
CA ASP A 87 -3.89 5.84 -9.97
C ASP A 87 -3.83 6.87 -8.83
N ILE A 88 -4.96 7.11 -8.14
CA ILE A 88 -4.99 7.99 -6.96
C ILE A 88 -4.04 7.52 -5.86
N PHE A 89 -3.98 6.21 -5.60
CA PHE A 89 -3.08 5.64 -4.58
C PHE A 89 -1.64 5.58 -5.07
N HIS A 90 -1.41 5.31 -6.36
CA HIS A 90 -0.07 5.35 -6.96
C HIS A 90 0.54 6.75 -6.82
N ASN A 91 -0.23 7.78 -7.20
CA ASN A 91 0.19 9.17 -7.06
C ASN A 91 0.43 9.52 -5.60
N GLU A 92 -0.44 9.09 -4.70
CA GLU A 92 -0.25 9.34 -3.27
C GLU A 92 0.99 8.64 -2.70
N LYS A 93 1.30 7.41 -3.12
CA LYS A 93 2.57 6.76 -2.75
C LYS A 93 3.76 7.61 -3.17
N ASP A 94 3.72 8.18 -4.38
CA ASP A 94 4.81 9.04 -4.87
C ASP A 94 4.91 10.34 -4.05
N GLU A 95 3.79 10.92 -3.64
CA GLU A 95 3.77 12.10 -2.75
C GLU A 95 4.27 11.78 -1.33
N ILE A 96 3.85 10.66 -0.74
CA ILE A 96 4.37 10.16 0.54
C ILE A 96 5.90 9.99 0.45
N TYR A 97 6.40 9.45 -0.65
CA TYR A 97 7.82 9.29 -0.86
C TYR A 97 8.54 10.65 -0.91
N LYS A 98 8.08 11.59 -1.73
CA LYS A 98 8.66 12.94 -1.84
C LYS A 98 8.64 13.69 -0.50
N ILE A 99 7.51 13.66 0.20
CA ILE A 99 7.35 14.32 1.49
C ILE A 99 8.24 13.66 2.53
N GLY A 100 8.28 12.32 2.55
CA GLY A 100 9.20 11.56 3.39
C GLY A 100 10.65 12.01 3.21
N LEU A 101 11.12 12.14 1.96
CA LEU A 101 12.47 12.64 1.65
C LEU A 101 12.69 14.07 2.17
N SER A 102 11.67 14.93 2.09
CA SER A 102 11.78 16.33 2.53
C SER A 102 11.74 16.51 4.06
N LEU A 103 11.03 15.63 4.76
CA LEU A 103 10.89 15.67 6.23
C LEU A 103 12.07 15.00 6.94
N THR A 104 12.74 14.03 6.29
CA THR A 104 13.92 13.39 6.86
C THR A 104 15.17 14.22 6.59
N THR A 105 15.82 14.71 7.63
CA THR A 105 17.14 15.37 7.52
C THR A 105 18.22 14.40 7.04
N PHE A 106 18.07 13.10 7.34
CA PHE A 106 19.01 12.05 6.96
C PHE A 106 18.26 10.78 6.54
N GLN A 107 18.75 10.13 5.48
CA GLN A 107 18.25 8.83 5.05
C GLN A 107 19.20 7.76 5.55
N GLN A 108 18.69 6.83 6.37
CA GLN A 108 19.46 5.65 6.71
C GLN A 108 19.49 4.70 5.52
N ILE A 109 20.67 4.52 4.94
CA ILE A 109 20.96 3.44 4.01
C ILE A 109 21.47 2.29 4.85
N ASP A 110 20.77 1.16 4.83
CA ASP A 110 21.19 -0.04 5.52
C ASP A 110 22.45 -0.58 4.82
N ASP A 111 23.60 -0.44 5.49
CA ASP A 111 24.70 -1.35 5.29
C ASP A 111 25.27 -1.73 6.66
N THR A 112 25.40 -3.02 6.86
CA THR A 112 25.72 -3.58 8.16
C THR A 112 27.21 -3.38 8.45
N GLY A 113 27.57 -2.66 9.52
CA GLY A 113 28.96 -2.63 9.94
C GLY A 113 29.24 -1.88 11.23
N ALA A 114 29.72 -2.60 12.25
CA ALA A 114 30.48 -2.01 13.35
C ALA A 114 31.86 -2.70 13.51
N ARG A 115 32.90 -1.85 13.47
CA ARG A 115 34.31 -1.98 13.93
C ARG A 115 35.28 -3.00 13.27
N LEU A 116 36.10 -2.54 12.31
CA LEU A 116 37.59 -2.57 12.28
C LEU A 116 38.11 -2.26 10.85
N PHE A 117 38.51 -1.01 10.57
CA PHE A 117 38.75 -0.54 9.19
C PHE A 117 40.19 -0.64 8.67
N SER A 118 41.04 -1.50 9.24
CA SER A 118 42.47 -1.50 8.86
C SER A 118 43.16 -2.86 8.94
N LYS A 119 42.44 -3.94 9.18
CA LYS A 119 43.04 -5.27 9.34
C LYS A 119 42.90 -6.05 8.03
N ALA A 120 44.00 -6.27 7.33
CA ALA A 120 44.06 -7.28 6.28
C ALA A 120 44.07 -8.66 6.95
N THR A 121 43.12 -9.51 6.57
CA THR A 121 42.92 -10.83 7.17
C THR A 121 43.52 -11.95 6.34
N GLY A 122 43.76 -11.69 5.05
CA GLY A 122 44.28 -12.68 4.09
C GLY A 122 43.17 -13.58 3.53
N TYR A 123 41.91 -13.37 3.93
CA TYR A 123 40.75 -14.05 3.38
C TYR A 123 39.98 -13.08 2.48
N ALA A 124 39.95 -13.38 1.17
CA ALA A 124 39.50 -12.43 0.14
C ALA A 124 38.08 -11.90 0.37
N ASP A 125 37.12 -12.75 0.75
CA ASP A 125 35.74 -12.33 1.00
C ASP A 125 35.63 -11.38 2.20
N LEU A 126 36.46 -11.59 3.23
CA LEU A 126 36.48 -10.76 4.43
C LEU A 126 37.19 -9.42 4.16
N ASP A 127 38.27 -9.44 3.39
CA ASP A 127 38.99 -8.23 2.99
C ASP A 127 38.15 -7.35 2.03
N ASP A 128 37.32 -7.96 1.17
CA ASP A 128 36.32 -7.26 0.34
C ASP A 128 35.25 -6.57 1.22
N ARG A 129 34.73 -7.25 2.25
CA ARG A 129 33.77 -6.67 3.20
C ARG A 129 34.37 -5.50 3.98
N ILE A 130 35.63 -5.62 4.43
CA ILE A 130 36.35 -4.54 5.12
C ILE A 130 36.51 -3.32 4.20
N SER A 131 36.83 -3.55 2.93
CA SER A 131 36.98 -2.49 1.92
C SER A 131 35.66 -1.78 1.62
N LYS A 132 34.56 -2.53 1.43
CA LYS A 132 33.21 -1.97 1.23
C LYS A 132 32.75 -1.13 2.41
N THR A 133 33.03 -1.59 3.62
CA THR A 133 32.64 -0.87 4.83
C THR A 133 33.51 0.39 5.02
N LEU A 134 34.80 0.34 4.68
CA LEU A 134 35.68 1.51 4.68
C LEU A 134 35.18 2.59 3.71
N ASN A 135 34.68 2.18 2.54
CA ASN A 135 34.10 3.11 1.56
C ASN A 135 32.86 3.84 2.11
N LYS A 136 32.19 3.29 3.12
CA LYS A 136 31.03 3.90 3.81
C LYS A 136 31.38 4.65 5.10
N LYS A 137 32.68 4.88 5.35
CA LYS A 137 33.15 5.52 6.59
C LYS A 137 32.55 6.90 6.80
N GLN A 138 32.32 7.68 5.74
CA GLN A 138 31.77 9.03 5.90
C GLN A 138 30.31 8.98 6.34
N GLU A 139 29.51 8.07 5.81
CA GLU A 139 28.11 7.86 6.21
C GLU A 139 28.02 7.28 7.63
N LEU A 140 28.89 6.33 8.01
CA LEU A 140 28.89 5.73 9.35
C LEU A 140 29.30 6.72 10.45
N LEU A 141 30.04 7.76 10.12
CA LEU A 141 30.46 8.81 11.07
C LEU A 141 29.47 9.98 11.15
N LEU A 142 28.36 9.96 10.40
CA LEU A 142 27.37 11.04 10.44
C LEU A 142 26.78 11.24 11.84
N VAL A 143 26.64 10.17 12.63
CA VAL A 143 26.16 10.21 14.03
C VAL A 143 27.03 11.09 14.94
N LEU A 144 28.31 11.29 14.62
CA LEU A 144 29.19 12.19 15.37
C LEU A 144 28.87 13.67 15.11
N LYS A 145 28.28 13.98 13.94
CA LYS A 145 27.82 15.34 13.58
C LYS A 145 26.37 15.57 13.99
N TYR A 146 25.56 14.52 14.02
CA TYR A 146 24.12 14.54 14.30
C TYR A 146 23.80 13.50 15.38
N PRO A 147 23.99 13.83 16.67
CA PRO A 147 23.83 12.89 17.80
C PRO A 147 22.42 12.31 17.94
N GLU A 148 21.43 12.97 17.36
CA GLU A 148 20.03 12.55 17.28
C GLU A 148 19.79 11.38 16.32
N LEU A 149 20.78 11.01 15.50
CA LEU A 149 20.65 9.87 14.59
C LEU A 149 20.56 8.54 15.36
N PRO A 150 19.54 7.70 15.08
CA PRO A 150 19.46 6.37 15.65
C PRO A 150 20.70 5.54 15.28
N ILE A 151 21.41 5.01 16.29
CA ILE A 151 22.56 4.12 16.10
C ILE A 151 22.18 2.71 15.60
N HIS A 152 20.88 2.41 15.58
CA HIS A 152 20.31 1.14 15.16
C HIS A 152 19.41 1.33 13.93
N ASN A 153 19.31 0.30 13.10
CA ASN A 153 18.47 0.29 11.91
C ASN A 153 17.06 -0.28 12.17
N ASN A 154 16.64 -0.44 13.43
CA ASN A 154 15.38 -1.11 13.83
C ASN A 154 14.15 -0.67 13.03
N ALA A 155 13.99 0.65 12.81
CA ALA A 155 12.86 1.19 12.05
C ALA A 155 12.90 0.75 10.57
N SER A 156 14.09 0.75 9.97
CA SER A 156 14.33 0.26 8.60
C SER A 156 14.15 -1.26 8.50
N GLU A 157 14.68 -2.01 9.47
CA GLU A 157 14.55 -3.47 9.52
C GLU A 157 13.08 -3.90 9.68
N LEU A 158 12.32 -3.22 10.54
CA LEU A 158 10.90 -3.48 10.74
C LEU A 158 10.11 -3.25 9.44
N ALA A 159 10.40 -2.16 8.71
CA ALA A 159 9.77 -1.89 7.42
C ALA A 159 10.13 -2.97 6.37
N ALA A 160 11.40 -3.37 6.29
CA ALA A 160 11.85 -4.43 5.39
C ALA A 160 11.22 -5.80 5.75
N ARG A 161 11.07 -6.09 7.05
CA ARG A 161 10.47 -7.33 7.56
C ARG A 161 9.00 -7.46 7.15
N VAL A 162 8.25 -6.36 7.09
CA VAL A 162 6.86 -6.38 6.61
C VAL A 162 6.81 -6.88 5.16
N GLN A 163 7.68 -6.35 4.29
CA GLN A 163 7.75 -6.77 2.89
C GLN A 163 8.25 -8.21 2.74
N ALA A 164 9.24 -8.62 3.54
CA ALA A 164 9.75 -9.99 3.55
C ALA A 164 8.69 -11.00 3.99
N ARG A 165 7.91 -10.69 5.04
CA ARG A 165 6.81 -11.53 5.52
C ARG A 165 5.71 -11.67 4.48
N ASP A 166 5.32 -10.57 3.85
CA ASP A 166 4.32 -10.66 2.77
C ASP A 166 4.86 -11.43 1.55
N ARG A 167 6.17 -11.39 1.25
CA ARG A 167 6.77 -12.26 0.23
C ARG A 167 6.78 -13.73 0.67
N ASP A 168 6.97 -14.03 1.94
CA ASP A 168 6.95 -15.40 2.45
C ASP A 168 5.53 -16.00 2.36
N VAL A 169 4.51 -15.23 2.70
CA VAL A 169 3.10 -15.65 2.64
C VAL A 169 2.56 -15.67 1.20
N SER A 170 2.82 -14.60 0.44
CA SER A 170 2.22 -14.37 -0.88
C SER A 170 3.12 -14.75 -2.06
N LEU A 171 4.34 -15.26 -1.78
CA LEU A 171 5.40 -15.51 -2.77
C LEU A 171 5.76 -14.26 -3.59
N HIS A 172 6.02 -14.43 -4.89
CA HIS A 172 6.31 -13.34 -5.82
C HIS A 172 5.06 -12.93 -6.61
N THR A 173 5.05 -11.68 -7.03
CA THR A 173 4.08 -11.19 -8.02
C THR A 173 4.43 -11.76 -9.40
N MET A 174 3.40 -12.00 -10.21
CA MET A 174 3.55 -12.54 -11.57
C MET A 174 3.59 -11.45 -12.65
N SER A 175 3.34 -10.18 -12.28
CA SER A 175 3.26 -9.06 -13.21
C SER A 175 3.75 -7.76 -12.57
N GLU A 176 4.26 -6.85 -13.39
CA GLU A 176 4.70 -5.51 -12.96
C GLU A 176 3.55 -4.71 -12.35
N ALA A 177 2.36 -4.77 -12.95
CA ALA A 177 1.16 -4.14 -12.40
C ALA A 177 0.81 -4.69 -11.00
N GLY A 178 0.92 -6.01 -10.80
CA GLY A 178 0.73 -6.64 -9.50
C GLY A 178 1.75 -6.17 -8.45
N THR A 179 3.02 -6.05 -8.84
CA THR A 179 4.08 -5.48 -7.98
C THR A 179 3.76 -4.04 -7.60
N ARG A 180 3.41 -3.22 -8.60
CA ARG A 180 3.11 -1.79 -8.40
C ARG A 180 1.95 -1.60 -7.42
N VAL A 181 0.86 -2.33 -7.58
CA VAL A 181 -0.30 -2.22 -6.68
C VAL A 181 0.02 -2.74 -5.28
N LYS A 182 0.71 -3.88 -5.16
CA LYS A 182 1.19 -4.40 -3.87
C LYS A 182 2.01 -3.37 -3.12
N ASP A 183 3.04 -2.83 -3.75
CA ASP A 183 3.93 -1.84 -3.10
C ASP A 183 3.16 -0.56 -2.73
N THR A 184 2.19 -0.17 -3.55
CA THR A 184 1.34 1.01 -3.29
C THR A 184 0.52 0.83 -2.02
N PHE A 185 -0.28 -0.23 -1.93
CA PHE A 185 -1.11 -0.45 -0.75
C PHE A 185 -0.31 -0.79 0.49
N MET A 186 0.88 -1.40 0.35
CA MET A 186 1.82 -1.58 1.45
C MET A 186 2.25 -0.23 2.02
N THR A 187 2.69 0.72 1.17
CA THR A 187 3.07 2.07 1.62
C THR A 187 1.90 2.80 2.26
N ILE A 188 0.73 2.84 1.59
CA ILE A 188 -0.47 3.51 2.10
C ILE A 188 -0.85 2.98 3.48
N SER A 189 -0.87 1.66 3.65
CA SER A 189 -1.32 1.06 4.90
C SER A 189 -0.34 1.25 6.05
N GLN A 190 0.97 1.17 5.78
CA GLN A 190 2.01 1.44 6.78
C GLN A 190 2.00 2.92 7.20
N THR A 191 1.87 3.84 6.25
CA THR A 191 1.79 5.28 6.55
C THR A 191 0.52 5.60 7.33
N ALA A 192 -0.64 5.04 6.93
CA ALA A 192 -1.89 5.21 7.67
C ALA A 192 -1.76 4.74 9.13
N LYS A 193 -1.16 3.57 9.37
CA LYS A 193 -0.88 3.06 10.73
C LYS A 193 0.01 4.00 11.54
N LYS A 194 1.11 4.50 10.97
CA LYS A 194 2.00 5.46 11.62
C LYS A 194 1.29 6.75 12.01
N LEU A 195 0.32 7.17 11.21
CA LEU A 195 -0.53 8.34 11.46
C LEU A 195 -1.77 8.02 12.31
N GLY A 196 -1.94 6.80 12.83
CA GLY A 196 -3.13 6.40 13.58
C GLY A 196 -4.44 6.49 12.76
N VAL A 197 -4.35 6.47 11.44
CA VAL A 197 -5.49 6.49 10.52
C VAL A 197 -5.94 5.05 10.26
N ARG A 198 -7.25 4.80 10.39
CA ARG A 198 -7.82 3.48 10.07
C ARG A 198 -7.73 3.24 8.56
N THR A 199 -6.90 2.28 8.15
CA THR A 199 -6.62 1.99 6.73
C THR A 199 -7.88 1.74 5.90
N TYR A 200 -8.85 0.97 6.42
CA TYR A 200 -10.09 0.70 5.70
C TYR A 200 -10.89 1.96 5.38
N GLU A 201 -11.06 2.86 6.36
CA GLU A 201 -11.79 4.11 6.19
C GLU A 201 -11.12 5.00 5.15
N TYR A 202 -9.79 5.03 5.18
CA TYR A 202 -8.99 5.78 4.22
C TYR A 202 -9.18 5.27 2.78
N ILE A 203 -9.03 3.96 2.58
CA ILE A 203 -9.25 3.33 1.27
C ILE A 203 -10.69 3.55 0.81
N TYR A 204 -11.67 3.39 1.71
CA TYR A 204 -13.09 3.60 1.41
C TYR A 204 -13.37 5.03 0.95
N ASP A 205 -12.83 6.03 1.64
CA ASP A 205 -13.00 7.44 1.28
C ASP A 205 -12.45 7.75 -0.12
N ARG A 206 -11.26 7.22 -0.46
CA ARG A 206 -10.67 7.38 -1.80
C ARG A 206 -11.40 6.63 -2.89
N VAL A 207 -11.79 5.37 -2.65
CA VAL A 207 -12.56 4.56 -3.61
C VAL A 207 -13.97 5.12 -3.83
N SER A 208 -14.55 5.77 -2.81
CA SER A 208 -15.84 6.46 -2.94
C SER A 208 -15.78 7.74 -3.77
N GLY A 209 -14.58 8.31 -3.93
CA GLY A 209 -14.38 9.63 -4.53
C GLY A 209 -14.84 10.81 -3.66
N ALA A 210 -15.26 10.56 -2.41
CA ALA A 210 -15.69 11.62 -1.50
C ALA A 210 -14.52 12.50 -1.03
N CYS A 211 -13.32 11.90 -0.91
CA CYS A 211 -12.07 12.58 -0.55
C CYS A 211 -12.20 13.52 0.67
N LYS A 212 -12.96 13.11 1.69
CA LYS A 212 -13.21 13.93 2.89
C LYS A 212 -12.03 13.93 3.85
N MET A 213 -11.26 12.84 3.87
CA MET A 213 -10.07 12.73 4.71
C MET A 213 -8.90 13.47 4.03
N PRO A 214 -8.06 14.21 4.76
CA PRO A 214 -6.81 14.74 4.21
C PRO A 214 -5.93 13.63 3.64
N SER A 215 -5.06 13.93 2.69
CA SER A 215 -4.12 12.92 2.19
C SER A 215 -3.15 12.50 3.29
N LEU A 216 -2.64 11.26 3.22
CA LEU A 216 -1.62 10.81 4.16
C LEU A 216 -0.36 11.67 4.04
N ALA A 217 -0.06 12.10 2.82
CA ALA A 217 0.96 13.10 2.50
C ALA A 217 0.78 14.41 3.30
N ASP A 218 -0.40 15.01 3.27
CA ASP A 218 -0.70 16.25 4.01
C ASP A 218 -0.62 16.01 5.53
N LEU A 219 -1.15 14.88 6.00
CA LEU A 219 -1.08 14.51 7.42
C LEU A 219 0.36 14.31 7.90
N MET A 220 1.28 13.85 7.05
CA MET A 220 2.71 13.77 7.38
C MET A 220 3.31 15.16 7.59
N LEU A 221 2.94 16.14 6.77
CA LEU A 221 3.38 17.53 6.90
C LEU A 221 2.82 18.18 8.17
N GLU A 222 1.53 18.01 8.44
CA GLU A 222 0.87 18.58 9.63
C GLU A 222 1.44 18.05 10.94
N ARG A 223 1.83 16.77 10.98
CA ARG A 223 2.31 16.09 12.20
C ARG A 223 3.83 16.03 12.33
N GLY A 224 4.55 16.72 11.45
CA GLY A 224 6.00 16.90 11.53
C GLY A 224 6.81 15.60 11.48
N GLY A 225 6.32 14.56 10.81
CA GLY A 225 7.05 13.29 10.66
C GLY A 225 7.42 12.58 11.97
N VAL A 226 6.81 12.92 13.11
CA VAL A 226 7.09 12.29 14.40
C VAL A 226 6.49 10.88 14.38
N PRO A 227 7.29 9.81 14.44
CA PRO A 227 6.77 8.49 14.72
C PRO A 227 6.14 8.55 16.12
N LEU A 228 4.84 8.27 16.24
CA LEU A 228 4.29 7.87 17.52
C LEU A 228 5.04 6.60 17.94
N ASP A 229 5.85 6.70 18.99
CA ASP A 229 6.48 5.55 19.64
C ASP A 229 5.38 4.51 19.93
N LEU A 230 5.51 3.35 19.29
CA LEU A 230 4.78 2.11 19.58
C LEU A 230 5.69 1.17 20.34
#